data_AF-A0A4Y2MNG4-F1
#
_entry.id   AF-A0A4Y2MNG4-F1
#
_cell.length_a   1.000
_cell.length_b   1.000
_cell.length_c   1.000
_cell.angle_alpha   90.00
_cell.angle_beta   90.00
_cell.angle_gamma   90.00
#
_symmetry.space_group_name_H-M   'P 1'
#
loop_
_entity.id
_entity.type
_entity.pdbx_description
1 polymer ?
#
loop_
_entity_poly.entity_id
_entity_poly.type
_entity_poly.pdbx_seq_one_letter_code
_entity_poly.pdbx_strand_id
1 'polypeptide(L)'
;MSIKDDVSHILISAVKSSDHELVRKILDENQEFSFPLNQSVKSPLHIICNEVQKSEENCEQFAFFNQKKSIIYMLVDAGVDLEQPDEVGNTCLFYAVKNEDSVICDVLLQCGADMWAETEFGLSVHEYANNSASDEVNDIFQKYFPGLWKSVECEDIYQVRRLINLWCRTDLSKDGVILKDIALATGNEEIISLILGIFDSMVWCLRFL
;
A
#
# COMPACT_ATOMS: atom_id res chain seq x y z
N MET A 1 -30.92 1.80 -3.58
CA MET A 1 -29.45 1.92 -3.67
C MET A 1 -29.05 2.98 -2.68
N SER A 2 -28.22 2.62 -1.71
CA SER A 2 -27.69 3.57 -0.74
C SER A 2 -26.77 4.54 -1.47
N ILE A 3 -26.77 5.82 -1.12
CA ILE A 3 -25.86 6.85 -1.69
C ILE A 3 -24.38 6.41 -1.59
N LYS A 4 -24.05 5.57 -0.59
CA LYS A 4 -22.70 4.98 -0.41
C LYS A 4 -22.34 3.94 -1.48
N ASP A 5 -23.31 3.18 -1.98
CA ASP A 5 -23.06 2.16 -3.02
C ASP A 5 -22.71 2.84 -4.34
N ASP A 6 -23.43 3.91 -4.72
CA ASP A 6 -23.19 4.66 -5.95
C ASP A 6 -21.80 5.32 -5.96
N VAL A 7 -21.39 5.90 -4.84
CA VAL A 7 -20.08 6.55 -4.71
C VAL A 7 -18.92 5.55 -4.81
N SER A 8 -19.06 4.35 -4.23
CA SER A 8 -18.06 3.28 -4.36
C SER A 8 -17.92 2.79 -5.81
N HIS A 9 -19.04 2.69 -6.55
CA HIS A 9 -19.04 2.31 -7.96
C HIS A 9 -18.40 3.38 -8.85
N ILE A 10 -18.67 4.67 -8.59
CA ILE A 10 -18.07 5.79 -9.31
C ILE A 10 -16.56 5.80 -9.08
N LEU A 11 -16.10 5.62 -7.83
CA LEU A 11 -14.68 5.54 -7.52
C LEU A 11 -14.00 4.38 -8.24
N ILE A 12 -14.59 3.18 -8.22
CA ILE A 12 -14.08 2.03 -8.96
C ILE A 12 -13.99 2.32 -10.46
N SER A 13 -14.97 3.02 -11.03
CA SER A 13 -14.93 3.39 -12.45
C SER A 13 -13.82 4.40 -12.76
N ALA A 14 -13.61 5.39 -11.88
CA ALA A 14 -12.54 6.39 -12.01
C ALA A 14 -11.15 5.76 -11.86
N VAL A 15 -11.04 4.77 -10.97
CA VAL A 15 -9.84 3.97 -10.78
C VAL A 15 -9.51 3.16 -12.04
N LYS A 16 -10.51 2.50 -12.64
CA LYS A 16 -10.34 1.75 -13.90
C LYS A 16 -9.98 2.63 -15.09
N SER A 17 -10.46 3.87 -15.12
CA SER A 17 -10.06 4.84 -16.15
C SER A 17 -8.72 5.52 -15.84
N SER A 18 -8.09 5.23 -14.69
CA SER A 18 -6.87 5.90 -14.20
C SER A 18 -7.02 7.42 -14.07
N ASP A 19 -8.24 7.92 -13.86
CA ASP A 19 -8.54 9.35 -13.73
C ASP A 19 -8.21 9.87 -12.32
N HIS A 20 -6.92 10.16 -12.09
CA HIS A 20 -6.43 10.62 -10.78
C HIS A 20 -7.11 11.90 -10.27
N GLU A 21 -7.54 12.82 -11.15
CA GLU A 21 -8.26 14.04 -10.74
C GLU A 21 -9.66 13.74 -10.20
N LEU A 22 -10.38 12.80 -10.84
CA LEU A 22 -11.69 12.37 -10.37
C LEU A 22 -11.58 11.61 -9.06
N VAL A 23 -10.58 10.73 -8.92
CA VAL A 23 -10.28 10.05 -7.67
C VAL A 23 -10.03 11.08 -6.56
N ARG A 24 -9.14 12.06 -6.79
CA ARG A 24 -8.87 13.11 -5.81
C ARG A 24 -10.12 13.85 -5.39
N LYS A 25 -10.91 14.31 -6.37
CA LYS A 25 -12.15 15.05 -6.10
C LYS A 25 -13.15 14.24 -5.28
N ILE A 26 -13.31 12.95 -5.61
CA ILE A 26 -14.22 12.05 -4.88
C ILE A 26 -13.76 11.87 -3.43
N LEU A 27 -12.46 11.72 -3.21
CA LEU A 27 -11.88 11.56 -1.87
C LEU A 27 -11.93 12.85 -1.05
N ASP A 28 -11.65 14.00 -1.67
CA ASP A 28 -11.73 15.33 -1.03
C ASP A 28 -13.17 15.66 -0.58
N GLU A 29 -14.17 15.29 -1.39
CA GLU A 29 -15.58 15.52 -1.09
C GLU A 29 -16.15 14.59 0.01
N ASN A 30 -15.49 13.46 0.28
CA ASN A 30 -16.02 12.41 1.16
C ASN A 30 -14.97 11.95 2.20
N GLN A 31 -14.79 12.73 3.27
CA GLN A 31 -13.76 12.48 4.29
C GLN A 31 -13.97 11.21 5.14
N GLU A 32 -15.13 10.55 5.09
CA GLU A 32 -15.42 9.31 5.83
C GLU A 32 -15.73 8.14 4.88
N PHE A 33 -14.79 7.81 3.99
CA PHE A 33 -14.90 6.63 3.14
C PHE A 33 -14.59 5.35 3.93
N SER A 34 -15.60 4.76 4.57
CA SER A 34 -15.53 3.37 5.00
C SER A 34 -15.95 2.48 3.85
N PHE A 35 -15.03 1.70 3.27
CA PHE A 35 -15.43 0.67 2.31
C PHE A 35 -16.23 -0.40 3.06
N PRO A 36 -17.48 -0.68 2.64
CA PRO A 36 -18.19 -1.80 3.21
C PRO A 36 -17.41 -3.08 2.86
N LEU A 37 -17.11 -3.88 3.88
CA LEU A 37 -16.56 -5.24 3.85
C LEU A 37 -17.40 -6.25 3.02
N ASN A 38 -18.29 -5.77 2.15
CA ASN A 38 -19.15 -6.62 1.36
C ASN A 38 -18.29 -7.31 0.30
N GLN A 39 -18.13 -8.62 0.56
CA GLN A 39 -17.32 -9.65 -0.08
C GLN A 39 -17.50 -9.82 -1.60
N SER A 40 -18.21 -8.92 -2.30
CA SER A 40 -18.42 -8.97 -3.75
C SER A 40 -17.83 -7.78 -4.51
N VAL A 41 -17.36 -6.75 -3.81
CA VAL A 41 -16.76 -5.56 -4.42
C VAL A 41 -15.25 -5.65 -4.22
N LYS A 42 -14.53 -5.96 -5.31
CA LYS A 42 -13.05 -5.94 -5.32
C LYS A 42 -12.57 -4.58 -4.81
N SER A 43 -11.65 -4.58 -3.83
CA SER A 43 -11.13 -3.32 -3.31
C SER A 43 -10.47 -2.52 -4.44
N PRO A 44 -10.61 -1.18 -4.44
CA PRO A 44 -10.03 -0.32 -5.47
C PRO A 44 -8.52 -0.57 -5.66
N LEU A 45 -7.80 -0.92 -4.58
CA LEU A 45 -6.38 -1.26 -4.64
C LEU A 45 -6.12 -2.52 -5.46
N HIS A 46 -6.92 -3.60 -5.28
CA HIS A 46 -6.78 -4.81 -6.09
C HIS A 46 -7.07 -4.53 -7.57
N ILE A 47 -7.99 -3.63 -7.88
CA ILE A 47 -8.30 -3.27 -9.27
C ILE A 47 -7.10 -2.60 -9.93
N ILE A 48 -6.49 -1.60 -9.29
CA ILE A 48 -5.30 -0.90 -9.82
C ILE A 48 -4.13 -1.85 -10.01
N CYS A 49 -3.90 -2.73 -9.03
CA CYS A 49 -2.78 -3.67 -9.04
C CYS A 49 -2.97 -4.79 -10.07
N ASN A 50 -4.22 -5.17 -10.36
CA ASN A 50 -4.55 -6.19 -11.35
C ASN A 50 -4.61 -5.65 -12.79
N GLU A 51 -4.67 -4.33 -12.99
CA GLU A 51 -4.68 -3.75 -14.33
C GLU A 51 -3.30 -3.81 -14.99
N VAL A 52 -3.10 -4.87 -15.79
CA VAL A 52 -1.92 -5.01 -16.66
C VAL A 52 -2.09 -4.11 -17.89
N GLN A 53 -1.15 -3.20 -18.11
CA GLN A 53 -1.15 -2.37 -19.31
C GLN A 53 -0.85 -3.28 -20.52
N LYS A 54 -1.80 -3.39 -21.46
CA LYS A 54 -1.54 -4.02 -22.77
C LYS A 54 -0.69 -3.03 -23.57
N SER A 55 0.58 -3.38 -23.72
CA SER A 55 1.61 -2.61 -24.39
C SER A 55 1.16 -1.95 -25.70
N GLU A 56 1.15 -0.62 -25.73
CA GLU A 56 1.57 0.13 -26.92
C GLU A 56 2.74 1.02 -26.49
N GLU A 57 3.87 0.86 -27.19
CA GLU A 57 5.17 1.47 -26.90
C GLU A 57 5.08 3.01 -27.01
N ASN A 58 5.52 3.75 -25.98
CA ASN A 58 6.13 5.11 -26.01
C ASN A 58 5.99 5.85 -24.66
N CYS A 59 6.59 7.06 -24.57
CA CYS A 59 6.70 8.01 -23.45
C CYS A 59 5.48 8.18 -22.51
N GLU A 60 4.29 7.73 -22.89
CA GLU A 60 3.07 7.76 -22.07
C GLU A 60 3.13 6.76 -20.89
N GLN A 61 4.01 5.76 -20.94
CA GLN A 61 4.22 4.79 -19.85
C GLN A 61 4.64 5.47 -18.53
N PHE A 62 5.58 6.42 -18.58
CA PHE A 62 6.06 7.11 -17.38
C PHE A 62 4.94 7.94 -16.72
N ALA A 63 4.10 8.60 -17.52
CA ALA A 63 2.94 9.34 -17.02
C ALA A 63 1.90 8.40 -16.40
N PHE A 64 1.68 7.23 -17.02
CA PHE A 64 0.75 6.21 -16.52
C PHE A 64 1.18 5.63 -15.16
N PHE A 65 2.46 5.25 -15.02
CA PHE A 65 2.99 4.74 -13.74
C PHE A 65 2.91 5.80 -12.63
N ASN A 66 3.21 7.06 -12.94
CA ASN A 66 3.08 8.15 -11.96
C ASN A 66 1.63 8.38 -11.55
N GLN A 67 0.68 8.25 -12.48
CA GLN A 67 -0.75 8.35 -12.17
C GLN A 67 -1.19 7.20 -11.27
N LYS A 68 -0.84 5.95 -11.60
CA LYS A 68 -1.11 4.78 -10.75
C LYS A 68 -0.55 4.96 -9.34
N LYS A 69 0.73 5.36 -9.24
CA LYS A 69 1.39 5.68 -7.96
C LYS A 69 0.62 6.74 -7.17
N SER A 70 0.23 7.82 -7.81
CA SER A 70 -0.56 8.88 -7.16
C SER A 70 -1.92 8.37 -6.67
N ILE A 71 -2.60 7.52 -7.44
CA ILE A 71 -3.89 6.96 -7.04
C ILE A 71 -3.71 6.03 -5.82
N ILE A 72 -2.68 5.18 -5.80
CA ILE A 72 -2.40 4.30 -4.65
C ILE A 72 -2.17 5.14 -3.39
N TYR A 73 -1.33 6.18 -3.43
CA TYR A 73 -1.13 7.04 -2.26
C TYR A 73 -2.44 7.70 -1.80
N MET A 74 -3.23 8.24 -2.72
CA MET A 74 -4.50 8.88 -2.36
C MET A 74 -5.48 7.89 -1.72
N LEU A 75 -5.53 6.64 -2.20
CA LEU A 75 -6.37 5.60 -1.62
C LEU A 75 -5.91 5.22 -0.20
N VAL A 76 -4.59 5.08 0.00
CA VAL A 76 -4.02 4.79 1.32
C VAL A 76 -4.25 5.96 2.28
N ASP A 77 -4.07 7.20 1.83
CA ASP A 77 -4.35 8.41 2.62
C ASP A 77 -5.83 8.55 2.99
N ALA A 78 -6.73 8.04 2.15
CA ALA A 78 -8.15 7.96 2.44
C ALA A 78 -8.51 6.85 3.44
N GLY A 79 -7.55 6.06 3.92
CA GLY A 79 -7.75 4.98 4.88
C GLY A 79 -8.25 3.68 4.25
N VAL A 80 -8.04 3.47 2.95
CA VAL A 80 -8.31 2.16 2.33
C VAL A 80 -7.36 1.12 2.92
N ASP A 81 -7.92 0.01 3.39
CA ASP A 81 -7.15 -1.08 3.95
C ASP A 81 -6.29 -1.75 2.85
N LEU A 82 -4.99 -1.70 3.07
CA LEU A 82 -3.93 -2.18 2.17
C LEU A 82 -3.79 -3.71 2.24
N GLU A 83 -4.11 -4.27 3.41
CA GLU A 83 -3.95 -5.70 3.73
C GLU A 83 -5.22 -6.49 3.52
N GLN A 84 -6.31 -5.85 3.07
CA GLN A 84 -7.56 -6.53 2.83
C GLN A 84 -7.35 -7.66 1.80
N PRO A 85 -7.63 -8.93 2.15
CA PRO A 85 -7.59 -10.01 1.17
C PRO A 85 -8.81 -9.95 0.24
N ASP A 86 -8.63 -10.40 -1.00
CA ASP A 86 -9.73 -10.58 -1.95
C ASP A 86 -10.54 -11.87 -1.66
N GLU A 87 -11.52 -12.19 -2.51
CA GLU A 87 -12.34 -13.40 -2.39
C GLU A 87 -11.52 -14.71 -2.44
N VAL A 88 -10.31 -14.67 -2.99
CA VAL A 88 -9.40 -15.80 -3.14
C VAL A 88 -8.36 -15.83 -2.01
N GLY A 89 -8.33 -14.82 -1.15
CA GLY A 89 -7.36 -14.70 -0.05
C GLY A 89 -6.09 -13.94 -0.43
N ASN A 90 -6.04 -13.30 -1.60
CA ASN A 90 -4.85 -12.60 -2.07
C ASN A 90 -4.88 -11.11 -1.72
N THR A 91 -3.75 -10.57 -1.27
CA THR A 91 -3.57 -9.13 -1.02
C THR A 91 -3.23 -8.37 -2.31
N CYS A 92 -3.33 -7.03 -2.27
CA CYS A 92 -2.99 -6.21 -3.43
C CYS A 92 -1.50 -6.33 -3.84
N LEU A 93 -0.60 -6.53 -2.85
CA LEU A 93 0.83 -6.77 -3.09
C LEU A 93 1.07 -8.05 -3.88
N PHE A 94 0.30 -9.12 -3.64
CA PHE A 94 0.40 -10.35 -4.42
C PHE A 94 0.15 -10.11 -5.91
N TYR A 95 -0.87 -9.31 -6.26
CA TYR A 95 -1.16 -8.98 -7.66
C TYR A 95 -0.03 -8.20 -8.32
N ALA A 96 0.61 -7.27 -7.59
CA ALA A 96 1.76 -6.53 -8.10
C ALA A 96 2.94 -7.46 -8.42
N VAL A 97 3.23 -8.43 -7.54
CA VAL A 97 4.27 -9.45 -7.76
C VAL A 97 3.91 -10.36 -8.93
N LYS A 98 2.67 -10.84 -9.00
CA LYS A 98 2.19 -11.72 -10.07
C LYS A 98 2.24 -11.06 -11.46
N ASN A 99 2.06 -9.74 -11.51
CA ASN A 99 2.12 -8.95 -12.74
C ASN A 99 3.54 -8.44 -13.06
N GLU A 100 4.53 -8.79 -12.23
CA GLU A 100 5.91 -8.30 -12.33
C GLU A 100 6.03 -6.77 -12.33
N ASP A 101 5.08 -6.08 -11.69
CA ASP A 101 5.05 -4.62 -11.63
C ASP A 101 5.90 -4.12 -10.47
N SER A 102 7.19 -4.01 -10.73
CA SER A 102 8.21 -3.57 -9.78
C SER A 102 7.90 -2.18 -9.21
N VAL A 103 7.35 -1.26 -10.03
CA VAL A 103 6.99 0.10 -9.59
C VAL A 103 5.86 0.06 -8.57
N ILE A 104 4.80 -0.72 -8.82
CA ILE A 104 3.70 -0.87 -7.86
C ILE A 104 4.19 -1.58 -6.59
N CYS A 105 5.07 -2.59 -6.70
CA CYS A 105 5.67 -3.25 -5.53
C CYS A 105 6.41 -2.25 -4.62
N ASP A 106 7.24 -1.36 -5.19
CA ASP A 106 7.97 -0.33 -4.41
C ASP A 106 7.01 0.60 -3.67
N VAL A 107 5.92 1.04 -4.33
CA VAL A 107 4.93 1.94 -3.73
C VAL A 107 4.16 1.26 -2.61
N LEU A 108 3.70 0.02 -2.82
CA LEU A 108 2.93 -0.72 -1.80
C LEU A 108 3.79 -1.03 -0.57
N LEU A 109 5.03 -1.50 -0.76
CA LEU A 109 5.96 -1.74 0.35
C LEU A 109 6.32 -0.46 1.10
N GLN A 110 6.45 0.67 0.39
CA GLN A 110 6.65 1.97 1.02
C GLN A 110 5.41 2.42 1.81
N CYS A 111 4.20 2.09 1.35
CA CYS A 111 2.97 2.32 2.11
C CYS A 111 2.81 1.38 3.31
N GLY A 112 3.70 0.40 3.47
CA GLY A 112 3.71 -0.54 4.60
C GLY A 112 3.00 -1.86 4.33
N ALA A 113 2.83 -2.24 3.05
CA ALA A 113 2.26 -3.52 2.69
C ALA A 113 3.01 -4.70 3.34
N ASP A 114 2.28 -5.70 3.81
CA ASP A 114 2.85 -6.87 4.45
C ASP A 114 3.37 -7.87 3.41
N MET A 115 4.70 -7.98 3.34
CA MET A 115 5.35 -8.96 2.46
C MET A 115 5.26 -10.41 2.98
N TRP A 116 4.83 -10.65 4.22
CA TRP A 116 4.56 -12.01 4.72
C TRP A 116 3.08 -12.40 4.69
N ALA A 117 2.21 -11.58 4.10
CA ALA A 117 0.81 -11.95 3.91
C ALA A 117 0.71 -13.30 3.19
N GLU A 118 -0.20 -14.16 3.66
CA GLU A 118 -0.44 -15.48 3.06
C GLU A 118 -1.24 -15.33 1.78
N THR A 119 -0.85 -16.07 0.74
CA THR A 119 -1.52 -16.10 -0.57
C THR A 119 -2.43 -17.32 -0.68
N GLU A 120 -3.24 -17.39 -1.76
CA GLU A 120 -4.08 -18.55 -2.06
C GLU A 120 -3.31 -19.89 -2.16
N PHE A 121 -2.00 -19.82 -2.38
CA PHE A 121 -1.10 -20.98 -2.49
C PHE A 121 -0.53 -21.45 -1.14
N GLY A 122 -0.88 -20.78 -0.03
CA GLY A 122 -0.33 -21.05 1.30
C GLY A 122 1.14 -20.64 1.44
N LEU A 123 1.64 -19.81 0.52
CA LEU A 123 2.96 -19.19 0.56
C LEU A 123 2.81 -17.74 0.99
N SER A 124 3.81 -17.20 1.69
CA SER A 124 3.90 -15.75 1.86
C SER A 124 4.18 -15.04 0.54
N VAL A 125 3.76 -13.77 0.40
CA VAL A 125 4.05 -12.97 -0.81
C VAL A 125 5.56 -12.93 -1.11
N HIS A 126 6.40 -12.79 -0.09
CA HIS A 126 7.87 -12.82 -0.23
C HIS A 126 8.39 -14.17 -0.75
N GLU A 127 7.88 -15.30 -0.24
CA GLU A 127 8.26 -16.63 -0.72
C GLU A 127 7.82 -16.86 -2.18
N TYR A 128 6.62 -16.40 -2.53
CA TYR A 128 6.14 -16.46 -3.91
C TYR A 128 7.03 -15.62 -4.84
N ALA A 129 7.40 -14.40 -4.43
CA ALA A 129 8.30 -13.53 -5.20
C ALA A 129 9.65 -14.21 -5.45
N ASN A 130 10.29 -14.74 -4.41
CA ASN A 130 11.59 -15.43 -4.55
C ASN A 130 11.53 -16.66 -5.47
N ASN A 131 10.39 -17.36 -5.54
CA ASN A 131 10.24 -18.57 -6.33
C ASN A 131 9.84 -18.33 -7.79
N SER A 132 9.15 -17.21 -8.08
CA SER A 132 8.43 -17.05 -9.35
C SER A 132 8.54 -15.66 -9.97
N ALA A 133 9.03 -14.65 -9.25
CA ALA A 133 9.14 -13.28 -9.78
C ALA A 133 10.51 -13.01 -10.41
N SER A 134 10.58 -11.91 -11.16
CA SER A 134 11.80 -11.41 -11.80
C SER A 134 12.82 -10.88 -10.77
N ASP A 135 14.08 -10.79 -11.19
CA ASP A 135 15.16 -10.22 -10.38
C ASP A 135 14.85 -8.78 -9.93
N GLU A 136 14.16 -8.00 -10.78
CA GLU A 136 13.76 -6.62 -10.46
C GLU A 136 12.79 -6.54 -9.28
N VAL A 137 11.79 -7.42 -9.22
CA VAL A 137 10.87 -7.50 -8.08
C VAL A 137 11.62 -7.98 -6.85
N ASN A 138 12.50 -8.97 -6.99
CA ASN A 138 13.30 -9.49 -5.89
C ASN A 138 14.24 -8.43 -5.29
N ASP A 139 14.86 -7.58 -6.12
CA ASP A 139 15.69 -6.45 -5.68
C ASP A 139 14.89 -5.46 -4.84
N ILE A 140 13.63 -5.20 -5.21
CA ILE A 140 12.73 -4.35 -4.42
C ILE A 140 12.37 -5.01 -3.10
N PHE A 141 12.03 -6.30 -3.10
CA PHE A 141 11.75 -7.02 -1.86
C PHE A 141 12.96 -7.02 -0.94
N GLN A 142 14.19 -7.22 -1.46
CA GLN A 142 15.42 -7.15 -0.67
C GLN A 142 15.65 -5.76 -0.07
N LYS A 143 15.37 -4.69 -0.82
CA LYS A 143 15.46 -3.30 -0.35
C LYS A 143 14.60 -3.07 0.90
N TYR A 144 13.37 -3.58 0.90
CA TYR A 144 12.43 -3.46 2.02
C TYR A 144 12.48 -4.61 3.02
N PHE A 145 13.32 -5.63 2.82
CA PHE A 145 13.42 -6.78 3.72
C PHE A 145 14.07 -6.38 5.07
N PRO A 146 13.56 -6.86 6.22
CA PRO A 146 12.40 -7.71 6.41
C PRO A 146 11.23 -6.84 6.86
N GLY A 147 10.69 -5.92 6.06
CA GLY A 147 9.57 -5.02 6.35
C GLY A 147 9.61 -4.21 7.67
N LEU A 148 8.80 -3.16 7.75
CA LEU A 148 8.84 -2.26 8.92
C LEU A 148 8.27 -2.95 10.16
N TRP A 149 7.14 -3.64 10.00
CA TRP A 149 6.46 -4.36 11.07
C TRP A 149 7.37 -5.36 11.78
N LYS A 150 8.00 -6.26 11.00
CA LYS A 150 8.87 -7.29 11.56
C LYS A 150 10.17 -6.72 12.11
N SER A 151 10.72 -5.66 11.52
CA SER A 151 11.90 -4.98 12.06
C SER A 151 11.64 -4.39 13.46
N VAL A 152 10.43 -3.87 13.69
CA VAL A 152 10.02 -3.35 15.02
C VAL A 152 9.79 -4.50 16.01
N GLU A 153 9.09 -5.56 15.59
CA GLU A 153 8.89 -6.76 16.42
C GLU A 153 10.22 -7.39 16.89
N CYS A 154 11.22 -7.42 16.02
CA CYS A 154 12.54 -7.98 16.29
C CYS A 154 13.49 -6.98 16.99
N GLU A 155 13.03 -5.76 17.28
CA GLU A 155 13.81 -4.67 17.86
C GLU A 155 15.09 -4.31 17.07
N ASP A 156 15.06 -4.47 15.74
CA ASP A 156 16.20 -4.17 14.87
C ASP A 156 16.21 -2.68 14.46
N ILE A 157 16.88 -1.87 15.29
CA ILE A 157 17.03 -0.42 15.09
C ILE A 157 17.61 -0.09 13.70
N TYR A 158 18.56 -0.88 13.19
CA TYR A 158 19.21 -0.60 11.92
C TYR A 158 18.21 -0.73 10.76
N GLN A 159 17.43 -1.81 10.77
CA GLN A 159 16.40 -2.05 9.75
C GLN A 159 15.29 -1.01 9.85
N VAL A 160 14.80 -0.73 11.07
CA VAL A 160 13.79 0.32 11.31
C VAL A 160 14.26 1.67 10.75
N ARG A 161 15.48 2.09 11.09
CA ARG A 161 16.05 3.35 10.59
C ARG A 161 16.22 3.34 9.07
N ARG A 162 16.64 2.23 8.47
CA ARG A 162 16.79 2.13 7.01
C ARG A 162 15.44 2.28 6.31
N LEU A 163 14.41 1.57 6.79
CA LEU A 163 13.07 1.59 6.21
C LEU A 163 12.40 2.96 6.36
N ILE A 164 12.57 3.61 7.51
CA ILE A 164 12.17 5.00 7.71
C ILE A 164 12.86 5.94 6.71
N ASN A 165 14.16 5.75 6.45
CA ASN A 165 14.90 6.55 5.45
C ASN A 165 14.44 6.28 4.02
N LEU A 166 13.77 5.16 3.76
CA LEU A 166 13.06 4.88 2.51
C LEU A 166 11.66 5.50 2.46
N TRP A 167 11.32 6.33 3.46
CA TRP A 167 10.02 6.98 3.63
C TRP A 167 8.87 5.98 3.74
N CYS A 168 9.13 4.83 4.38
CA CYS A 168 8.06 3.93 4.79
C CYS A 168 7.12 4.64 5.76
N ARG A 169 5.82 4.47 5.56
CA ARG A 169 4.78 4.96 6.47
C ARG A 169 4.94 4.37 7.86
N THR A 170 4.70 5.18 8.90
CA THR A 170 4.74 4.75 10.31
C THR A 170 3.36 4.71 10.96
N ASP A 171 2.34 5.24 10.30
CA ASP A 171 0.92 5.20 10.65
C ASP A 171 0.26 3.89 10.20
N LEU A 172 0.96 2.77 10.34
CA LEU A 172 0.47 1.46 9.92
C LEU A 172 -0.45 0.87 10.98
N SER A 173 -1.56 0.28 10.52
CA SER A 173 -2.45 -0.54 11.33
C SER A 173 -2.62 -1.92 10.70
N LYS A 174 -2.50 -2.97 11.49
CA LYS A 174 -2.73 -4.35 11.05
C LYS A 174 -3.54 -5.09 12.10
N ASP A 175 -4.64 -5.72 11.69
CA ASP A 175 -5.54 -6.49 12.56
C ASP A 175 -6.04 -5.72 13.81
N GLY A 176 -6.21 -4.41 13.68
CA GLY A 176 -6.61 -3.53 14.79
C GLY A 176 -5.47 -3.13 15.74
N VAL A 177 -4.24 -3.57 15.48
CA VAL A 177 -3.02 -3.17 16.21
C VAL A 177 -2.31 -2.07 15.43
N ILE A 178 -1.95 -0.99 16.11
CA ILE A 178 -1.21 0.12 15.52
C ILE A 178 0.29 -0.13 15.71
N LEU A 179 1.12 0.10 14.69
CA LEU A 179 2.57 -0.10 14.77
C LEU A 179 3.21 0.70 15.92
N LYS A 180 2.69 1.90 16.18
CA LYS A 180 3.11 2.77 17.28
C LYS A 180 2.95 2.09 18.65
N ASP A 181 1.89 1.30 18.83
CA ASP A 181 1.66 0.56 20.08
C ASP A 181 2.65 -0.59 20.25
N ILE A 182 3.00 -1.28 19.15
CA ILE A 182 4.05 -2.32 19.15
C ILE A 182 5.39 -1.69 19.52
N ALA A 183 5.75 -0.56 18.91
CA ALA A 183 6.99 0.15 19.22
C ALA A 183 7.04 0.55 20.71
N LEU A 184 5.95 1.07 21.27
CA LEU A 184 5.86 1.37 22.70
C LEU A 184 6.01 0.12 23.58
N ALA A 185 5.46 -1.02 23.16
CA ALA A 185 5.56 -2.28 23.88
C ALA A 185 6.98 -2.85 23.93
N THR A 186 7.84 -2.56 22.95
CA THR A 186 9.26 -2.97 22.98
C THR A 186 10.04 -2.31 24.13
N GLY A 187 9.64 -1.10 24.55
CA GLY A 187 10.37 -0.30 25.53
C GLY A 187 11.71 0.27 25.03
N ASN A 188 12.03 0.11 23.74
CA ASN A 188 13.26 0.61 23.14
C ASN A 188 13.11 2.10 22.77
N GLU A 189 13.70 2.99 23.56
CA GLU A 189 13.59 4.44 23.39
C GLU A 189 14.04 4.93 22.01
N GLU A 190 15.02 4.27 21.38
CA GLU A 190 15.49 4.66 20.04
C GLU A 190 14.45 4.33 18.97
N ILE A 191 13.86 3.12 19.00
CA ILE A 191 12.82 2.70 18.07
C ILE A 191 11.56 3.58 18.24
N ILE A 192 11.18 3.82 19.49
CA ILE A 192 10.06 4.71 19.84
C ILE A 192 10.32 6.11 19.29
N SER A 193 11.52 6.66 19.50
CA SER A 193 11.88 7.98 18.99
C SER A 193 11.92 8.02 17.46
N LEU A 194 12.32 6.94 16.79
CA LEU A 194 12.32 6.88 15.33
C LEU A 194 10.90 6.84 14.77
N ILE A 195 10.00 6.06 15.36
CA ILE A 195 8.64 5.87 14.85
C ILE A 195 7.71 7.02 15.24
N LEU A 196 7.80 7.50 16.49
CA LEU A 196 6.97 8.60 17.01
C LEU A 196 7.58 9.99 16.75
N GLY A 197 8.90 10.09 16.59
CA GLY A 197 9.59 11.36 16.34
C GLY A 197 9.42 11.88 14.90
N ILE A 198 8.94 11.03 13.99
CA ILE A 198 8.44 11.45 12.70
C ILE A 198 7.02 11.96 12.94
N PHE A 199 6.90 13.25 13.25
CA PHE A 199 5.61 13.93 13.20
C PHE A 199 5.00 13.73 11.81
N ASP A 200 3.67 13.52 11.76
CA ASP A 200 2.89 13.32 10.53
C ASP A 200 3.26 14.41 9.50
N SER A 201 4.21 14.09 8.62
CA SER A 201 4.88 15.05 7.74
C SER A 201 3.95 15.57 6.65
N MET A 202 2.73 15.02 6.55
CA MET A 202 1.69 15.50 5.65
C MET A 202 0.85 16.65 6.24
N VAL A 203 0.84 16.88 7.56
CA VAL A 203 0.08 18.01 8.14
C VAL A 203 0.73 19.36 7.84
N TRP A 204 2.04 19.40 7.56
CA TRP A 204 2.76 20.65 7.27
C TRP A 204 2.78 21.05 5.80
N CYS A 205 2.62 20.11 4.86
CA CYS A 205 2.58 20.44 3.43
C CYS A 205 1.25 21.06 2.97
N LEU A 206 0.13 20.76 3.65
CA LEU A 206 -1.19 21.29 3.30
C LEU A 206 -1.49 22.70 3.86
N ARG A 207 -0.58 23.31 4.63
CA ARG A 207 -0.81 24.63 5.25
C ARG A 207 -0.16 25.81 4.52
N PHE A 208 0.57 25.56 3.42
CA PHE A 208 1.29 26.59 2.65
C PHE A 208 1.17 26.44 1.12
N LEU A 209 0.09 25.81 0.62
CA LEU A 209 -0.40 25.95 -0.75
C LEU A 209 -1.80 26.55 -0.73
#